data_AF-A0A530H5D7-F1
#
_entry.id   AF-A0A530H5D7-F1
#
_cell.length_a   1.000
_cell.length_b   1.000
_cell.length_c   1.000
_cell.angle_alpha   90.00
_cell.angle_beta   90.00
_cell.angle_gamma   90.00
#
_symmetry.space_group_name_H-M   'P 1'
#
loop_
_entity.id
_entity.type
_entity.pdbx_description
1 polymer ?
#
loop_
_entity_poly.entity_id
_entity_poly.type
_entity_poly.pdbx_seq_one_letter_code
_entity_poly.pdbx_strand_id
1 'polypeptide(L)'
;GIHARLGSGHTIGQQFVLVDTHAGRRVISGDCVYSRRQFTGHNHDGVYVPLNNAVGSVWEQLKTIDKMNDELGGDLSKLVVLHDVERWKDHPVVKEVEGFKIVRLT
;
A
#
# COMPACT_ATOMS: atom_id res chain seq x y z
N GLY A 1 13.96 5.13 9.21
CA GLY A 1 13.51 6.51 8.93
C GLY A 1 12.12 6.47 8.31
N ILE A 2 11.51 7.64 8.12
CA ILE A 2 10.21 7.77 7.46
C ILE A 2 10.44 8.64 6.22
N HIS A 3 10.12 8.11 5.05
CA HIS A 3 10.42 8.75 3.78
C HIS A 3 9.15 8.85 2.93
N ALA A 4 8.64 10.05 2.75
CA ALA A 4 7.55 10.29 1.80
C ALA A 4 8.08 10.31 0.36
N ARG A 5 7.32 9.73 -0.56
CA ARG A 5 7.58 9.75 -2.00
C ARG A 5 6.31 10.16 -2.72
N LEU A 6 6.42 11.08 -3.67
CA LEU A 6 5.30 11.41 -4.54
C LEU A 6 4.95 10.17 -5.39
N GLY A 7 3.69 9.78 -5.32
CA GLY A 7 3.11 8.64 -6.03
C GLY A 7 1.76 9.05 -6.62
N SER A 8 1.79 9.97 -7.58
CA SER A 8 0.60 10.47 -8.25
C SER A 8 -0.16 9.33 -8.92
N GLY A 9 -1.48 9.43 -8.97
CA GLY A 9 -2.32 8.40 -9.58
C GLY A 9 -3.74 8.51 -9.08
N HIS A 10 -3.99 8.06 -7.86
CA HIS A 10 -5.30 8.18 -7.24
C HIS A 10 -5.71 9.64 -6.97
N THR A 11 -4.75 10.48 -6.55
CA THR A 11 -4.81 11.95 -6.66
C THR A 11 -3.50 12.51 -7.22
N ILE A 12 -3.47 13.80 -7.57
CA ILE A 12 -2.26 14.48 -8.04
C ILE A 12 -1.21 14.57 -6.92
N GLY A 13 -1.66 14.82 -5.69
CA GLY A 13 -0.79 15.02 -4.52
C GLY A 13 -0.50 13.77 -3.70
N GLN A 14 -0.95 12.59 -4.15
CA GLN A 14 -0.78 11.38 -3.37
C GLN A 14 0.70 11.02 -3.16
N GLN A 15 0.98 10.47 -1.98
CA GLN A 15 2.27 9.89 -1.63
C GLN A 15 2.14 8.42 -1.23
N PHE A 16 3.24 7.68 -1.36
CA PHE A 16 3.49 6.45 -0.62
C PHE A 16 4.66 6.69 0.34
N VAL A 17 4.73 5.92 1.42
CA VAL A 17 5.71 6.15 2.48
C VAL A 17 6.56 4.91 2.70
N LEU A 18 7.88 5.10 2.76
CA LEU A 18 8.80 4.06 3.17
C LEU A 18 9.10 4.24 4.65
N VAL A 19 8.94 3.17 5.42
CA VAL A 19 9.23 3.16 6.86
C VAL A 19 10.31 2.12 7.13
N ASP A 20 11.51 2.57 7.50
CA ASP A 20 12.55 1.65 7.97
C ASP A 20 12.31 1.34 9.45
N THR A 21 12.13 0.06 9.74
CA THR A 21 11.98 -0.48 11.09
C THR A 21 13.18 -1.37 11.45
N HIS A 22 13.27 -1.80 12.71
CA HIS A 22 14.26 -2.81 13.12
C HIS A 22 14.06 -4.17 12.40
N ALA A 23 12.84 -4.45 11.94
CA ALA A 23 12.48 -5.67 11.20
C ALA A 23 12.63 -5.51 9.67
N GLY A 24 13.16 -4.37 9.20
CA GLY A 24 13.32 -4.05 7.79
C GLY A 24 12.38 -2.95 7.29
N ARG A 25 12.50 -2.63 6.01
CA ARG A 25 11.70 -1.58 5.35
C ARG A 25 10.31 -2.09 5.01
N ARG A 26 9.31 -1.25 5.26
CA ARG A 26 7.92 -1.43 4.84
C ARG A 26 7.52 -0.33 3.85
N VAL A 27 6.62 -0.67 2.92
CA VAL A 27 6.03 0.26 1.95
C VAL A 27 4.57 0.47 2.34
N ILE A 28 4.21 1.70 2.70
CA ILE A 28 2.85 2.11 3.00
C ILE A 28 2.26 2.71 1.74
N SER A 29 1.22 2.08 1.19
CA SER A 29 0.78 2.33 -0.20
C SER A 29 0.13 3.68 -0.46
N GLY A 30 -0.40 4.33 0.57
CA GLY A 30 -1.45 5.34 0.39
C GLY A 30 -2.65 4.74 -0.35
N ASP A 31 -3.36 5.57 -1.11
CA ASP A 31 -4.64 5.23 -1.73
C ASP A 31 -4.53 4.83 -3.22
N CYS A 32 -3.30 4.62 -3.70
CA CYS A 32 -3.07 4.10 -5.05
C CYS A 32 -3.30 2.59 -5.08
N VAL A 33 -3.29 1.96 -3.91
CA VAL A 33 -3.53 0.53 -3.76
C VAL A 33 -4.49 0.34 -2.59
N TYR A 34 -5.60 -0.33 -2.86
CA TYR A 34 -6.60 -0.78 -1.89
C TYR A 34 -6.51 -2.28 -1.61
N SER A 35 -5.81 -3.05 -2.46
CA SER A 35 -5.56 -4.47 -2.18
C SER A 35 -4.31 -5.00 -2.88
N ARG A 36 -3.75 -6.10 -2.36
CA ARG A 36 -2.64 -6.81 -3.04
C ARG A 36 -2.99 -7.31 -4.45
N ARG A 37 -4.28 -7.44 -4.77
CA ARG A 37 -4.75 -7.83 -6.12
C ARG A 37 -4.21 -6.91 -7.22
N GLN A 38 -3.91 -5.66 -6.88
CA GLN A 38 -3.37 -4.67 -7.81
C GLN A 38 -1.93 -4.94 -8.21
N PHE A 39 -1.19 -5.69 -7.39
CA PHE A 39 0.14 -6.19 -7.71
C PHE A 39 0.07 -7.57 -8.34
N THR A 40 -0.79 -8.46 -7.83
CA THR A 40 -0.83 -9.85 -8.33
C THR A 40 -1.57 -10.00 -9.64
N GLY A 41 -2.44 -9.06 -10.00
CA GLY A 41 -3.36 -9.18 -11.12
C GLY A 41 -4.65 -9.92 -10.76
N HIS A 42 -5.65 -9.81 -11.64
CA HIS A 42 -6.94 -10.48 -11.46
C HIS A 42 -6.82 -12.00 -11.50
N ASN A 43 -5.87 -12.52 -12.27
CA ASN A 43 -5.64 -13.96 -12.47
C ASN A 43 -4.35 -14.45 -11.78
N HIS A 44 -3.74 -13.64 -10.91
CA HIS A 44 -2.41 -13.92 -10.36
C HIS A 44 -1.30 -14.01 -11.43
N ASP A 45 -1.45 -13.28 -12.53
CA ASP A 45 -0.55 -13.25 -13.70
C ASP A 45 0.50 -12.13 -13.62
N GLY A 46 0.48 -11.32 -12.56
CA GLY A 46 1.39 -10.20 -12.36
C GLY A 46 1.05 -8.95 -13.18
N VAL A 47 -0.09 -8.93 -13.88
CA VAL A 47 -0.55 -7.74 -14.60
C VAL A 47 -1.19 -6.77 -13.61
N TYR A 48 -0.62 -5.57 -13.47
CA TYR A 48 -1.14 -4.59 -12.53
C TYR A 48 -2.60 -4.22 -12.81
N VAL A 49 -3.38 -4.09 -11.74
CA VAL A 49 -4.79 -3.67 -11.80
C VAL A 49 -4.90 -2.30 -11.14
N PRO A 50 -5.11 -1.22 -11.89
CA PRO A 50 -5.28 0.09 -11.31
C PRO A 50 -6.68 0.27 -10.71
N LEU A 51 -6.86 1.30 -9.89
CA LEU A 51 -8.18 1.69 -9.40
C LEU A 51 -8.87 2.55 -10.47
N ASN A 52 -10.11 2.19 -10.83
CA ASN A 52 -10.89 2.97 -11.78
C ASN A 52 -11.73 4.09 -11.13
N ASN A 53 -11.61 4.29 -9.82
CA ASN A 53 -12.34 5.29 -9.02
C ASN A 53 -11.44 6.43 -8.52
N ALA A 54 -10.39 6.78 -9.27
CA ALA A 54 -9.45 7.83 -8.93
C ALA A 54 -9.89 9.20 -9.48
N VAL A 55 -9.57 10.27 -8.73
CA VAL A 55 -9.70 11.66 -9.23
C VAL A 55 -8.49 12.04 -10.10
N GLY A 56 -7.37 11.32 -9.98
CA GLY A 56 -6.16 11.54 -10.77
C GLY A 56 -6.10 10.73 -12.08
N SER A 57 -4.93 10.16 -12.37
CA SER A 57 -4.62 9.46 -13.62
C SER A 57 -4.30 7.98 -13.39
N VAL A 58 -5.04 7.11 -14.07
CA VAL A 58 -4.81 5.66 -14.09
C VAL A 58 -3.39 5.32 -14.57
N TRP A 59 -2.88 6.06 -15.56
CA TRP A 59 -1.53 5.84 -16.08
C TRP A 59 -0.46 6.19 -15.04
N GLU A 60 -0.61 7.30 -14.33
CA GLU A 60 0.31 7.65 -13.25
C GLU A 60 0.20 6.67 -12.08
N GLN A 61 -1.00 6.15 -11.82
CA GLN A 61 -1.20 5.12 -10.82
C GLN A 61 -0.43 3.84 -11.15
N LEU A 62 -0.44 3.39 -12.41
CA LEU A 62 0.35 2.23 -12.84
C LEU A 62 1.85 2.44 -12.60
N LYS A 63 2.39 3.63 -12.95
CA LYS A 63 3.80 3.95 -12.65
C LYS A 63 4.07 4.01 -11.15
N THR A 64 3.13 4.48 -10.35
CA THR A 64 3.26 4.50 -8.90
C THR A 64 3.25 3.09 -8.31
N ILE A 65 2.41 2.19 -8.81
CA ILE A 65 2.42 0.77 -8.46
C ILE A 65 3.78 0.16 -8.79
N ASP A 66 4.33 0.49 -9.97
CA ASP A 66 5.64 0.00 -10.39
C ASP A 66 6.79 0.48 -9.49
N LYS A 67 6.82 1.78 -9.16
CA LYS A 67 7.79 2.34 -8.18
C LYS A 67 7.70 1.67 -6.81
N MET A 68 6.49 1.36 -6.35
CA MET A 68 6.32 0.61 -5.10
C MET A 68 6.83 -0.82 -5.23
N ASN A 69 6.62 -1.46 -6.38
CA ASN A 69 7.11 -2.81 -6.65
C ASN A 69 8.65 -2.87 -6.61
N ASP A 70 9.33 -1.87 -7.15
CA ASP A 70 10.79 -1.74 -7.07
C ASP A 70 11.27 -1.70 -5.60
N GLU A 71 10.62 -0.89 -4.75
CA GLU A 71 10.95 -0.80 -3.32
C GLU A 71 10.63 -2.09 -2.55
N LEU A 72 9.63 -2.85 -3.00
CA LEU A 72 9.27 -4.14 -2.41
C LEU A 72 10.25 -5.25 -2.82
N GLY A 73 10.89 -5.14 -3.99
CA GLY A 73 11.71 -6.20 -4.57
C GLY A 73 10.91 -7.49 -4.79
N GLY A 74 9.63 -7.36 -5.15
CA GLY A 74 8.68 -8.47 -5.32
C GLY A 74 8.12 -9.07 -4.01
N ASP A 75 8.59 -8.64 -2.84
CA ASP A 75 8.11 -9.15 -1.55
C ASP A 75 6.89 -8.36 -1.04
N LEU A 76 5.69 -8.82 -1.42
CA LEU A 76 4.43 -8.22 -1.00
C LEU A 76 4.16 -8.33 0.52
N SER A 77 4.95 -9.10 1.29
CA SER A 77 4.83 -9.11 2.76
C SER A 77 5.27 -7.77 3.39
N LYS A 78 6.09 -6.98 2.67
CA LYS A 78 6.52 -5.64 3.09
C LYS A 78 5.50 -4.54 2.78
N LEU A 79 4.48 -4.85 1.97
CA LEU A 79 3.45 -3.92 1.57
C LEU A 79 2.35 -3.82 2.64
N VAL A 80 2.07 -2.59 3.06
CA VAL A 80 0.97 -2.22 3.95
C VAL A 80 -0.05 -1.43 3.15
N VAL A 81 -1.27 -1.96 3.08
CA VAL A 81 -2.36 -1.41 2.29
C VAL A 81 -3.42 -0.83 3.22
N LEU A 82 -3.73 0.45 3.07
CA LEU A 82 -4.60 1.17 4.01
C LEU A 82 -6.06 0.69 3.98
N HIS A 83 -6.55 0.35 2.79
CA HIS A 83 -7.93 -0.08 2.56
C HIS A 83 -8.12 -1.62 2.55
N ASP A 84 -7.12 -2.40 2.97
CA ASP A 84 -7.22 -3.86 3.04
C ASP A 84 -7.92 -4.30 4.35
N VAL A 85 -9.21 -3.96 4.45
CA VAL A 85 -10.03 -4.08 5.68
C VAL A 85 -10.03 -5.49 6.25
N GLU A 86 -10.03 -6.48 5.37
CA GLU A 86 -10.09 -7.89 5.75
C GLU A 86 -8.83 -8.38 6.46
N ARG A 87 -7.69 -7.70 6.30
CA ARG A 87 -6.42 -8.13 6.91
C ARG A 87 -6.08 -7.41 8.20
N TRP A 88 -6.64 -6.24 8.43
CA TRP A 88 -6.45 -5.54 9.69
C TRP A 88 -6.91 -6.37 10.90
N LYS A 89 -7.89 -7.25 10.72
CA LYS A 89 -8.41 -8.14 11.77
C LYS A 89 -7.42 -9.22 12.22
N ASP A 90 -6.45 -9.56 11.37
CA ASP A 90 -5.48 -10.63 11.65
C ASP A 90 -4.27 -10.12 12.45
N HIS A 91 -4.15 -8.80 12.64
CA HIS A 91 -3.06 -8.19 13.39
C HIS A 91 -3.40 -8.01 14.88
N PRO A 92 -2.44 -8.23 15.79
CA PRO A 92 -2.66 -8.01 17.21
C PRO A 92 -3.05 -6.56 17.52
N VAL A 93 -4.17 -6.37 18.21
CA VAL A 93 -4.58 -5.06 18.74
C VAL A 93 -3.67 -4.73 19.93
N VAL A 94 -2.95 -3.62 19.84
CA VAL A 94 -2.10 -3.11 20.93
C VAL A 94 -2.83 -2.13 21.83
N LYS A 95 -3.81 -1.40 21.28
CA LYS A 95 -4.60 -0.43 22.03
C LYS A 95 -5.90 -0.14 21.29
N GLU A 96 -6.95 0.15 22.03
CA GLU A 96 -8.19 0.74 21.49
C GLU A 96 -8.35 2.17 22.03
N VAL A 97 -8.77 3.09 21.17
CA VAL A 97 -9.01 4.49 21.51
C VAL A 97 -10.32 4.91 20.85
N GLU A 98 -11.35 5.22 21.65
CA GLU A 98 -12.64 5.71 21.14
C GLU A 98 -13.28 4.80 20.06
N GLY A 99 -13.13 3.48 20.19
CA GLY A 99 -13.60 2.49 19.22
C GLY A 99 -12.67 2.25 18.02
N PHE A 100 -11.55 2.97 17.92
CA PHE A 100 -10.52 2.74 16.91
C PHE A 100 -9.42 1.80 17.43
N LYS A 101 -9.05 0.81 16.62
CA LYS A 101 -8.01 -0.16 16.95
C LYS A 101 -6.66 0.30 16.42
N ILE A 102 -5.67 0.33 17.30
CA ILE A 102 -4.25 0.41 16.93
C ILE A 102 -3.73 -1.02 16.89
N VAL A 103 -3.23 -1.44 15.73
CA VAL A 103 -2.74 -2.80 15.51
C VAL A 103 -1.24 -2.83 15.28
N ARG A 104 -0.60 -3.94 15.64
CA ARG A 104 0.82 -4.18 15.41
C ARG A 104 1.00 -5.01 14.14
N LEU A 105 1.69 -4.43 13.16
CA LEU A 105 2.15 -5.16 11.98
C LEU A 105 3.31 -6.08 12.38
N THR A 106 3.24 -7.33 11.96
CA THR A 106 4.28 -8.35 12.13
C THR A 106 5.00 -8.60 10.82
#